data_AF-C5B5Y8-F1
#
_entry.id   AF-C5B5Y8-F1
#
_cell.length_a   1.000
_cell.length_b   1.000
_cell.length_c   1.000
_cell.angle_alpha   90.00
_cell.angle_beta   90.00
_cell.angle_gamma   90.00
#
_symmetry.space_group_name_H-M   'P 1'
#
loop_
_entity.id
_entity.type
_entity.pdbx_description
1 polymer ?
#
loop_
_entity_poly.entity_id
_entity_poly.type
_entity_poly.pdbx_seq_one_letter_code
_entity_poly.pdbx_strand_id
1 'polypeptide(L)'
;MSTPRSVDVYRNLTRRAWSVRVAGRVVGHAPAIALQDVTLRSSNAARLRCLRLGTRDVHAWARGIPTDGGRPAAAVRFRYRLAEPGFRLADGTVLLAAAAAWFEADGSAWCLACPGANVLGRREGSMRLRPLTPSEIRAVEEHRRQVREILSREKAGGRFVHTDLRMAPFLDRWQLRESPTVPGAICLSGIAYGHPGREDGPIITAPIRYRTDTWMETDDGVLYLLGRMAEPERPPILDGRRGRGRSLLDGLPSVKPDFGPGTPGADDDLPPVEP
;
A
#
# COMPACT_ATOMS: atom_id res chain seq x y z
N MET A 1 5.04 -9.95 27.92
CA MET A 1 6.19 -9.87 26.97
C MET A 1 6.14 -8.50 26.30
N SER A 2 7.20 -7.68 26.41
CA SER A 2 7.25 -6.37 25.73
C SER A 2 7.16 -6.57 24.22
N THR A 3 6.23 -5.88 23.57
CA THR A 3 6.16 -5.82 22.11
C THR A 3 7.49 -5.28 21.59
N PRO A 4 8.19 -5.98 20.68
CA PRO A 4 9.48 -5.55 20.22
C PRO A 4 9.32 -4.21 19.46
N ARG A 5 10.10 -3.20 19.87
CA ARG A 5 9.99 -1.87 19.29
C ARG A 5 10.58 -1.86 17.89
N SER A 6 9.84 -1.31 16.94
CA SER A 6 10.35 -1.07 15.60
C SER A 6 11.47 -0.02 15.61
N VAL A 7 12.47 -0.23 14.77
CA VAL A 7 13.64 0.63 14.61
C VAL A 7 13.78 1.09 13.16
N ASP A 8 14.36 2.27 12.97
CA ASP A 8 14.78 2.79 11.66
C ASP A 8 16.29 2.57 11.48
N VAL A 9 16.70 1.90 10.41
CA VAL A 9 18.10 1.58 10.09
C VAL A 9 18.52 2.25 8.79
N TYR A 10 19.68 2.91 8.79
CA TYR A 10 20.26 3.49 7.57
C TYR A 10 21.79 3.41 7.59
N ARG A 11 22.41 3.43 6.41
CA ARG A 11 23.87 3.38 6.30
C ARG A 11 24.47 4.74 6.65
N ASN A 12 25.35 4.77 7.64
CA ASN A 12 26.23 5.90 7.88
C ASN A 12 27.51 5.71 7.06
N LEU A 13 27.65 6.51 6.00
CA LEU A 13 28.78 6.40 5.07
C LEU A 13 30.12 6.82 5.69
N THR A 14 30.11 7.77 6.64
CA THR A 14 31.31 8.24 7.33
C THR A 14 31.84 7.18 8.30
N ARG A 15 30.94 6.57 9.09
CA ARG A 15 31.30 5.54 10.08
C ARG A 15 31.43 4.14 9.48
N ARG A 16 31.02 3.94 8.21
CA ARG A 16 30.93 2.63 7.56
C ARG A 16 30.15 1.60 8.38
N ALA A 17 29.10 2.05 9.06
CA ALA A 17 28.26 1.25 9.95
C ALA A 17 26.78 1.58 9.72
N TRP A 18 25.89 0.75 10.26
CA TRP A 18 24.45 1.00 10.25
C TRP A 18 24.04 1.80 11.47
N SER A 19 23.49 2.99 11.27
CA SER A 19 22.87 3.76 12.35
C SER A 19 21.49 3.19 12.64
N VAL A 20 21.21 2.97 13.92
CA VAL A 20 19.91 2.48 14.41
C VAL A 20 19.20 3.62 15.13
N ARG A 21 17.96 3.90 14.74
CA ARG A 21 17.10 4.94 15.31
C ARG A 21 15.86 4.36 15.95
N VAL A 22 15.51 4.89 17.12
CA VAL A 22 14.25 4.61 17.83
C VAL A 22 13.57 5.93 18.11
N ALA A 23 12.29 6.05 17.76
CA ALA A 23 11.52 7.30 17.92
C ALA A 23 12.26 8.54 17.38
N GLY A 24 12.90 8.37 16.21
CA GLY A 24 13.64 9.44 15.55
C GLY A 24 15.04 9.76 16.09
N ARG A 25 15.46 9.19 17.23
CA ARG A 25 16.80 9.40 17.81
C ARG A 25 17.73 8.24 17.50
N VAL A 26 18.99 8.51 17.16
CA VAL A 26 20.00 7.47 16.98
C VAL A 26 20.35 6.88 18.33
N VAL A 27 20.13 5.59 18.51
CA VAL A 27 20.40 4.87 19.78
C VAL A 27 21.72 4.10 19.72
N GLY A 28 22.28 3.89 18.53
CA GLY A 28 23.53 3.18 18.38
C GLY A 28 23.95 2.98 16.92
N HIS A 29 25.09 2.32 16.76
CA HIS A 29 25.63 1.91 15.49
C HIS A 29 25.97 0.43 15.54
N ALA A 30 25.65 -0.30 14.48
CA ALA A 30 25.95 -1.72 14.37
C ALA A 30 26.73 -2.00 13.07
N PRO A 31 27.75 -2.88 13.09
CA PRO A 31 28.41 -3.30 11.86
C PRO A 31 27.44 -4.09 10.99
N ALA A 32 26.62 -4.96 11.58
CA ALA A 32 25.55 -5.67 10.91
C ALA A 32 24.27 -5.67 11.76
N ILE A 33 23.11 -5.73 11.12
CA ILE A 33 21.80 -5.83 11.79
C ILE A 33 20.80 -6.53 10.88
N ALA A 34 19.97 -7.40 11.46
CA ALA A 34 18.85 -8.02 10.76
C ALA A 34 17.52 -7.48 11.30
N LEU A 35 16.55 -7.32 10.41
CA LEU A 35 15.20 -6.85 10.72
C LEU A 35 14.15 -7.82 10.16
N GLN A 36 13.02 -7.96 10.85
CA GLN A 36 11.77 -8.57 10.38
C GLN A 36 10.71 -7.50 10.11
N ASP A 37 9.68 -7.85 9.34
CA ASP A 37 8.55 -6.98 8.97
C ASP A 37 9.01 -5.63 8.43
N VAL A 38 9.87 -5.71 7.41
CA VAL A 38 10.65 -4.58 6.96
C VAL A 38 9.85 -3.74 5.98
N THR A 39 9.72 -2.45 6.28
CA THR A 39 9.28 -1.43 5.33
C THR A 39 10.47 -0.57 4.90
N LEU A 40 10.69 -0.46 3.59
CA LEU A 40 11.74 0.36 3.03
C LEU A 40 11.19 1.75 2.70
N ARG A 41 11.85 2.79 3.19
CA ARG A 41 11.42 4.19 3.05
C ARG A 41 12.51 5.02 2.40
N SER A 42 12.12 5.82 1.42
CA SER A 42 13.00 6.80 0.80
C SER A 42 12.28 8.14 0.66
N SER A 43 12.98 9.23 0.98
CA SER A 43 12.47 10.59 0.77
C SER A 43 13.04 11.15 -0.52
N ASN A 44 12.19 11.29 -1.55
CA ASN A 44 12.62 11.86 -2.83
C ASN A 44 13.00 13.34 -2.68
N ALA A 45 12.34 14.08 -1.79
CA ALA A 45 12.71 15.47 -1.48
C ALA A 45 14.12 15.57 -0.86
N ALA A 46 14.47 14.66 0.06
CA ALA A 46 15.83 14.60 0.62
C ALA A 46 16.85 14.15 -0.44
N ARG A 47 16.52 13.15 -1.27
CA ARG A 47 17.36 12.71 -2.41
C ARG A 47 17.67 13.85 -3.37
N LEU A 48 16.66 14.58 -3.83
CA LEU A 48 16.83 15.71 -4.75
C LEU A 48 17.65 16.84 -4.11
N ARG A 49 17.49 17.07 -2.81
CA ARG A 49 18.32 18.02 -2.06
C ARG A 49 19.78 17.59 -2.03
N CYS A 50 20.07 16.32 -1.73
CA CYS A 50 21.43 15.78 -1.77
C CYS A 50 22.06 15.90 -3.16
N LEU A 51 21.29 15.62 -4.23
CA LEU A 51 21.76 15.76 -5.61
C LEU A 51 22.07 17.23 -5.96
N ARG A 52 21.22 18.17 -5.53
CA ARG A 52 21.39 19.60 -5.84
C ARG A 52 22.51 20.26 -5.03
N LEU A 53 22.60 19.96 -3.74
CA LEU A 53 23.48 20.65 -2.80
C LEU A 53 24.78 19.88 -2.51
N GLY A 54 24.90 18.64 -2.99
CA GLY A 54 26.02 17.75 -2.64
C GLY A 54 26.04 17.34 -1.16
N THR A 55 24.96 17.59 -0.41
CA THR A 55 24.89 17.30 1.03
C THR A 55 24.66 15.81 1.29
N ARG A 56 25.16 15.33 2.43
CA ARG A 56 25.00 13.95 2.90
C ARG A 56 23.87 13.85 3.92
N ASP A 57 22.64 14.05 3.46
CA ASP A 57 21.45 13.87 4.31
C ASP A 57 20.91 12.44 4.24
N VAL A 58 20.24 12.00 5.31
CA VAL A 58 19.55 10.71 5.33
C VAL A 58 18.31 10.80 4.46
N HIS A 59 18.29 10.01 3.38
CA HIS A 59 17.20 10.00 2.41
C HIS A 59 16.66 8.60 2.13
N ALA A 60 17.25 7.56 2.72
CA ALA A 60 16.84 6.17 2.60
C ALA A 60 17.07 5.43 3.92
N TRP A 61 16.06 4.71 4.39
CA TRP A 61 16.14 3.90 5.61
C TRP A 61 15.18 2.70 5.54
N ALA A 62 15.46 1.68 6.34
CA ALA A 62 14.60 0.52 6.54
C ALA A 62 13.98 0.60 7.94
N ARG A 63 12.67 0.41 8.03
CA ARG A 63 11.95 0.27 9.29
C ARG A 63 11.60 -1.19 9.52
N GLY A 64 11.86 -1.73 10.68
CA GLY A 64 11.49 -3.12 11.00
C GLY A 64 11.72 -3.46 12.46
N ILE A 65 11.58 -4.72 12.80
CA ILE A 65 11.80 -5.25 14.16
C ILE A 65 13.17 -5.95 14.18
N PRO A 66 14.11 -5.58 15.08
CA PRO A 66 15.39 -6.26 15.18
C PRO A 66 15.24 -7.76 15.41
N THR A 67 16.07 -8.55 14.74
CA THR A 67 16.12 -10.01 14.90
C THR A 67 17.58 -10.49 14.87
N ASP A 68 17.83 -11.65 15.48
CA ASP A 68 19.15 -12.30 15.51
C ASP A 68 19.28 -13.40 14.44
N GLY A 69 18.27 -13.56 13.58
CA GLY A 69 18.27 -14.57 12.53
C GLY A 69 19.38 -14.34 11.50
N GLY A 70 20.17 -15.38 11.23
CA GLY A 70 21.18 -15.36 10.16
C GLY A 70 20.56 -15.21 8.77
N ARG A 71 21.32 -14.64 7.84
CA ARG A 71 20.85 -14.45 6.45
C ARG A 71 20.73 -15.81 5.73
N PRO A 72 19.53 -16.19 5.26
CA PRO A 72 19.36 -17.43 4.51
C PRO A 72 19.92 -17.30 3.09
N ALA A 73 20.27 -18.44 2.48
CA ALA A 73 20.79 -18.49 1.11
C ALA A 73 19.79 -17.96 0.06
N ALA A 74 18.49 -18.07 0.33
CA ALA A 74 17.43 -17.55 -0.53
C ALA A 74 17.28 -16.01 -0.50
N ALA A 75 18.00 -15.32 0.39
CA ALA A 75 17.95 -13.87 0.46
C ALA A 75 18.54 -13.25 -0.82
N VAL A 76 17.80 -12.30 -1.41
CA VAL A 76 18.22 -11.59 -2.61
C VAL A 76 18.78 -10.22 -2.26
N ARG A 77 19.80 -9.79 -2.99
CA ARG A 77 20.43 -8.49 -2.75
C ARG A 77 19.53 -7.37 -3.26
N PHE A 78 19.40 -6.31 -2.46
CA PHE A 78 18.78 -5.06 -2.88
C PHE A 78 19.71 -3.88 -2.61
N ARG A 79 19.46 -2.76 -3.29
CA ARG A 79 20.28 -1.56 -3.18
C ARG A 79 19.44 -0.30 -3.28
N TYR A 80 19.91 0.74 -2.61
CA TYR A 80 19.46 2.11 -2.85
C TYR A 80 20.58 2.85 -3.59
N ARG A 81 20.21 3.66 -4.59
CA ARG A 81 21.14 4.50 -5.34
C ARG A 81 20.66 5.93 -5.32
N LEU A 82 21.54 6.90 -5.07
CA LEU A 82 21.14 8.31 -5.10
C LEU A 82 20.61 8.74 -6.48
N ALA A 83 21.12 8.15 -7.57
CA ALA A 83 20.70 8.45 -8.93
C ALA A 83 19.29 7.93 -9.28
N GLU A 84 18.76 6.93 -8.56
CA GLU A 84 17.50 6.25 -8.90
C GLU A 84 16.54 6.31 -7.69
N PRO A 85 15.25 6.62 -7.86
CA PRO A 85 14.31 6.58 -6.75
C PRO A 85 14.04 5.14 -6.29
N GLY A 86 13.93 4.96 -4.96
CA GLY A 86 13.53 3.72 -4.31
C GLY A 86 14.66 2.71 -4.09
N PHE A 87 14.35 1.68 -3.32
CA PHE A 87 15.20 0.49 -3.19
C PHE A 87 14.89 -0.47 -4.33
N ARG A 88 15.91 -1.09 -4.90
CA ARG A 88 15.75 -1.97 -6.06
C ARG A 88 16.49 -3.28 -5.91
N LEU A 89 15.88 -4.33 -6.43
CA LEU A 89 16.51 -5.62 -6.66
C LEU A 89 17.45 -5.55 -7.87
N ALA A 90 18.23 -6.61 -8.08
CA ALA A 90 19.21 -6.69 -9.17
C ALA A 90 18.55 -6.57 -10.57
N ASP A 91 17.33 -7.07 -10.71
CA ASP A 91 16.50 -7.01 -11.92
C ASP A 91 15.82 -5.64 -12.16
N GLY A 92 16.04 -4.66 -11.25
CA GLY A 92 15.44 -3.33 -11.33
C GLY A 92 14.08 -3.21 -10.64
N THR A 93 13.49 -4.30 -10.13
CA THR A 93 12.21 -4.28 -9.41
C THR A 93 12.31 -3.39 -8.17
N VAL A 94 11.33 -2.48 -7.99
CA VAL A 94 11.26 -1.62 -6.80
C VAL A 94 10.77 -2.43 -5.60
N LEU A 95 11.53 -2.37 -4.51
CA LEU A 95 11.27 -3.04 -3.26
C LEU A 95 10.76 -2.02 -2.24
N LEU A 96 9.52 -2.20 -1.78
CA LEU A 96 8.89 -1.32 -0.78
C LEU A 96 8.83 -1.96 0.61
N ALA A 97 8.79 -3.29 0.67
CA ALA A 97 8.78 -4.05 1.90
C ALA A 97 9.34 -5.46 1.70
N ALA A 98 9.77 -6.08 2.79
CA ALA A 98 10.35 -7.41 2.83
C ALA A 98 9.93 -8.13 4.12
N ALA A 99 9.82 -9.45 4.07
CA ALA A 99 9.55 -10.26 5.26
C ALA A 99 10.69 -10.11 6.28
N ALA A 100 11.92 -10.08 5.77
CA ALA A 100 13.11 -9.82 6.55
C ALA A 100 14.18 -9.14 5.69
N ALA A 101 15.05 -8.36 6.31
CA ALA A 101 16.20 -7.75 5.68
C ALA A 101 17.45 -7.85 6.55
N TRP A 102 18.58 -8.13 5.92
CA TRP A 102 19.90 -8.23 6.54
C TRP A 102 20.80 -7.14 5.98
N PHE A 103 21.40 -6.39 6.89
CA PHE A 103 22.30 -5.29 6.62
C PHE A 103 23.69 -5.68 7.13
N GLU A 104 24.63 -5.88 6.23
CA GLU A 104 25.92 -6.52 6.53
C GLU A 104 27.05 -5.48 6.77
N ALA A 105 28.16 -5.92 7.37
CA ALA A 105 29.31 -5.06 7.69
C ALA A 105 29.88 -4.32 6.47
N ASP A 106 29.94 -5.00 5.33
CA ASP A 106 30.40 -4.46 4.05
C ASP A 106 29.49 -3.37 3.46
N GLY A 107 28.30 -3.16 4.05
CA GLY A 107 27.29 -2.22 3.55
C GLY A 107 26.34 -2.81 2.53
N SER A 108 26.42 -4.11 2.26
CA SER A 108 25.42 -4.82 1.47
C SER A 108 24.12 -4.98 2.25
N ALA A 109 23.02 -5.04 1.51
CA ALA A 109 21.68 -5.24 2.04
C ALA A 109 20.98 -6.36 1.26
N TRP A 110 20.32 -7.25 1.99
CA TRP A 110 19.70 -8.46 1.46
C TRP A 110 18.31 -8.61 2.05
N CYS A 111 17.37 -9.19 1.31
CA CYS A 111 16.02 -9.37 1.79
C CYS A 111 15.43 -10.72 1.39
N LEU A 112 14.49 -11.19 2.20
CA LEU A 112 13.47 -12.12 1.75
C LEU A 112 12.26 -11.29 1.33
N ALA A 113 11.97 -11.28 0.03
CA ALA A 113 10.76 -10.63 -0.47
C ALA A 113 9.54 -11.29 0.19
N CYS A 114 8.61 -10.48 0.71
CA CYS A 114 7.32 -11.00 1.12
C CYS A 114 6.53 -11.36 -0.14
N PRO A 115 6.04 -12.61 -0.32
CA PRO A 115 5.10 -12.94 -1.38
C PRO A 115 3.83 -12.10 -1.15
N GLY A 116 3.66 -11.02 -1.92
CA GLY A 116 2.59 -10.04 -1.72
C GLY A 116 3.05 -8.60 -1.43
N ALA A 117 4.21 -8.40 -0.80
CA ALA A 117 4.73 -7.05 -0.51
C ALA A 117 5.25 -6.32 -1.76
N ASN A 118 5.72 -7.08 -2.75
CA ASN A 118 6.04 -6.59 -4.10
C ASN A 118 4.79 -6.52 -5.00
N VAL A 119 3.63 -6.93 -4.49
CA VAL A 119 2.36 -6.98 -5.22
C VAL A 119 1.51 -5.76 -4.85
N LEU A 120 2.10 -4.57 -4.95
CA LEU A 120 1.35 -3.37 -5.36
C LEU A 120 1.31 -3.23 -6.89
N GLY A 121 1.71 -4.28 -7.64
CA GLY A 121 1.64 -4.33 -9.10
C GLY A 121 0.76 -5.44 -9.69
N ARG A 122 0.16 -6.36 -8.92
CA ARG A 122 -0.61 -7.47 -9.51
C ARG A 122 -1.62 -8.16 -8.57
N ARG A 123 -2.63 -7.43 -8.09
CA ARG A 123 -3.94 -8.02 -7.74
C ARG A 123 -5.04 -7.16 -8.38
N GLU A 124 -6.03 -7.86 -8.91
CA GLU A 124 -7.05 -7.41 -9.87
C GLU A 124 -7.81 -6.17 -9.40
N GLY A 125 -8.10 -5.27 -10.35
CA GLY A 125 -8.65 -3.92 -10.13
C GLY A 125 -7.63 -2.77 -10.24
N SER A 126 -6.39 -3.05 -10.71
CA SER A 126 -5.34 -2.04 -10.86
C SER A 126 -5.77 -0.94 -11.82
N MET A 127 -5.97 0.27 -11.29
CA MET A 127 -5.86 1.55 -11.99
C MET A 127 -4.53 1.59 -12.75
N ARG A 128 -4.53 1.10 -13.99
CA ARG A 128 -3.38 1.18 -14.88
C ARG A 128 -3.23 2.63 -15.33
N LEU A 129 -2.00 3.12 -15.30
CA LEU A 129 -1.64 4.38 -15.94
C LEU A 129 -1.87 4.22 -17.45
N ARG A 130 -3.06 4.61 -17.92
CA ARG A 130 -3.28 4.91 -19.32
C ARG A 130 -2.62 6.27 -19.58
N PRO A 131 -1.87 6.45 -20.69
CA PRO A 131 -1.43 7.77 -21.11
C PRO A 131 -2.67 8.63 -21.38
N LEU A 132 -2.76 9.78 -20.71
CA LEU A 132 -3.85 10.73 -20.91
C LEU A 132 -3.71 11.37 -22.31
N THR A 133 -4.84 11.53 -22.99
CA THR A 133 -4.89 12.31 -24.23
C THR A 133 -4.66 13.80 -23.94
N PRO A 134 -4.20 14.61 -24.92
CA PRO A 134 -4.01 16.05 -24.72
C PRO A 134 -5.27 16.79 -24.24
N SER A 135 -6.46 16.35 -24.62
CA SER A 135 -7.73 16.92 -24.13
C SER A 135 -8.00 16.56 -22.67
N GLU A 136 -7.73 15.33 -22.26
CA GLU A 136 -7.84 14.89 -20.86
C GLU A 136 -6.81 15.62 -19.97
N ILE A 137 -5.58 15.81 -20.47
CA ILE A 137 -4.55 16.61 -19.78
C ILE A 137 -5.04 18.04 -19.55
N ARG A 138 -5.62 18.69 -20.57
CA ARG A 138 -6.19 20.04 -20.43
C ARG A 138 -7.33 20.09 -19.43
N ALA A 139 -8.22 19.11 -19.43
CA ALA A 139 -9.33 19.05 -18.48
C ALA A 139 -8.85 18.85 -17.03
N VAL A 140 -7.83 18.02 -16.85
CA VAL A 140 -7.14 17.82 -15.56
C VAL A 140 -6.50 19.11 -15.07
N GLU A 141 -5.74 19.80 -15.92
CA GLU A 141 -5.11 21.08 -15.57
C GLU A 141 -6.12 22.20 -15.28
N GLU A 142 -7.23 22.23 -16.00
CA GLU A 142 -8.31 23.18 -15.73
C GLU A 142 -8.98 22.91 -14.37
N HIS A 143 -9.25 21.64 -14.06
CA HIS A 143 -9.81 21.27 -12.77
C HIS A 143 -8.84 21.59 -11.61
N ARG A 144 -7.54 21.37 -11.80
CA ARG A 144 -6.49 21.78 -10.85
C ARG A 144 -6.51 23.28 -10.58
N ARG A 145 -6.68 24.08 -11.64
CA ARG A 145 -6.77 25.54 -11.54
C ARG A 145 -7.97 25.95 -10.69
N GLN A 146 -9.14 25.37 -10.96
CA GLN A 146 -10.38 25.65 -10.23
C GLN A 146 -10.29 25.27 -8.74
N VAL A 147 -9.77 24.07 -8.42
CA VAL A 147 -9.60 23.63 -7.03
C VAL A 147 -8.64 24.55 -6.28
N ARG A 148 -7.53 24.97 -6.91
CA ARG A 148 -6.58 25.92 -6.33
C ARG A 148 -7.21 27.29 -6.11
N GLU A 149 -8.06 27.75 -7.03
CA GLU A 149 -8.76 29.03 -6.89
C GLU A 149 -9.78 29.00 -5.74
N ILE A 150 -10.58 27.93 -5.63
CA ILE A 150 -11.52 27.71 -4.51
C ILE A 150 -10.75 27.74 -3.18
N LEU A 151 -9.67 26.96 -3.08
CA LEU A 151 -8.84 26.91 -1.88
C LEU A 151 -8.15 28.24 -1.57
N SER A 152 -7.75 29.00 -2.58
CA SER A 152 -7.18 30.34 -2.40
C SER A 152 -8.21 31.32 -1.84
N ARG A 153 -9.48 31.20 -2.23
CA ARG A 153 -10.58 32.02 -1.70
C ARG A 153 -10.96 31.59 -0.28
N GLU A 154 -11.00 30.29 0.00
CA GLU A 154 -11.25 29.74 1.35
C GLU A 154 -10.09 30.00 2.33
N LYS A 155 -8.86 30.23 1.83
CA LYS A 155 -7.69 30.60 2.64
C LYS A 155 -7.90 31.88 3.46
N ALA A 156 -8.94 32.67 3.17
CA ALA A 156 -9.40 33.77 4.02
C ALA A 156 -9.79 33.31 5.45
N GLY A 157 -10.01 32.01 5.69
CA GLY A 157 -10.36 31.43 7.01
C GLY A 157 -9.19 30.84 7.82
N GLY A 158 -7.93 31.02 7.41
CA GLY A 158 -6.76 30.73 8.27
C GLY A 158 -6.40 29.24 8.50
N ARG A 159 -6.99 28.27 7.78
CA ARG A 159 -6.69 26.84 8.01
C ARG A 159 -5.39 26.35 7.34
N PHE A 160 -4.87 27.05 6.32
CA PHE A 160 -3.70 26.61 5.52
C PHE A 160 -2.48 27.54 5.62
N VAL A 161 -2.21 28.07 6.81
CA VAL A 161 -1.21 29.15 7.03
C VAL A 161 0.20 28.78 6.53
N HIS A 162 0.54 27.49 6.46
CA HIS A 162 1.89 27.03 6.11
C HIS A 162 1.99 26.10 4.88
N THR A 163 0.88 25.87 4.17
CA THR A 163 0.88 24.95 3.01
C THR A 163 0.97 25.73 1.70
N ASP A 164 2.05 25.52 0.94
CA ASP A 164 2.14 25.97 -0.44
C ASP A 164 1.24 25.06 -1.30
N LEU A 165 0.05 25.56 -1.64
CA LEU A 165 -0.94 24.85 -2.47
C LEU A 165 -0.37 24.44 -3.85
N ARG A 166 0.72 25.06 -4.30
CA ARG A 166 1.42 24.68 -5.55
C ARG A 166 2.17 23.35 -5.40
N MET A 167 2.52 22.99 -4.17
CA MET A 167 3.26 21.76 -3.82
C MET A 167 2.35 20.65 -3.29
N ALA A 168 1.03 20.87 -3.23
CA ALA A 168 0.06 19.86 -2.81
C ALA A 168 -0.16 18.85 -3.96
N PRO A 169 -0.05 17.53 -3.71
CA PRO A 169 -0.31 16.53 -4.73
C PRO A 169 -1.77 16.49 -5.14
N PHE A 170 -2.00 16.45 -6.45
CA PHE A 170 -3.33 16.29 -7.02
C PHE A 170 -3.61 14.82 -7.29
N LEU A 171 -4.70 14.30 -6.74
CA LEU A 171 -5.19 12.94 -6.98
C LEU A 171 -6.28 13.01 -8.04
N ASP A 172 -5.91 12.82 -9.31
CA ASP A 172 -6.82 12.99 -10.45
C ASP A 172 -8.00 12.03 -10.41
N ARG A 173 -7.72 10.80 -9.99
CA ARG A 173 -8.73 9.76 -9.75
C ARG A 173 -8.37 8.99 -8.48
N TRP A 174 -9.31 8.89 -7.53
CA TRP A 174 -9.03 8.35 -6.20
C TRP A 174 -10.19 7.56 -5.61
N GLN A 175 -9.92 6.65 -4.68
CA GLN A 175 -10.90 5.86 -3.95
C GLN A 175 -10.52 5.76 -2.48
N LEU A 176 -11.51 5.56 -1.61
CA LEU A 176 -11.27 5.23 -0.21
C LEU A 176 -10.82 3.77 -0.10
N ARG A 177 -9.84 3.51 0.76
CA ARG A 177 -9.40 2.17 1.14
C ARG A 177 -9.00 2.13 2.61
N GLU A 178 -9.08 0.96 3.22
CA GLU A 178 -8.44 0.73 4.50
C GLU A 178 -6.92 0.91 4.38
N SER A 179 -6.33 1.51 5.40
CA SER A 179 -4.90 1.77 5.46
C SER A 179 -4.15 0.45 5.58
N PRO A 180 -3.17 0.19 4.69
CA PRO A 180 -2.35 -1.02 4.79
C PRO A 180 -1.42 -1.00 6.01
N THR A 181 -1.25 0.17 6.65
CA THR A 181 -0.28 0.39 7.73
C THR A 181 -0.93 0.62 9.09
N VAL A 182 -2.21 1.00 9.13
CA VAL A 182 -2.93 1.29 10.37
C VAL A 182 -4.30 0.59 10.31
N PRO A 183 -4.46 -0.54 11.01
CA PRO A 183 -5.73 -1.28 11.00
C PRO A 183 -6.92 -0.39 11.39
N GLY A 184 -8.00 -0.45 10.62
CA GLY A 184 -9.22 0.33 10.86
C GLY A 184 -9.15 1.81 10.44
N ALA A 185 -8.00 2.32 10.02
CA ALA A 185 -7.89 3.67 9.49
C ALA A 185 -8.21 3.71 7.99
N ILE A 186 -8.77 4.83 7.52
CA ILE A 186 -9.10 5.04 6.10
C ILE A 186 -8.05 5.93 5.45
N CYS A 187 -7.62 5.56 4.24
CA CYS A 187 -6.70 6.31 3.39
C CYS A 187 -7.29 6.49 1.98
N LEU A 188 -6.72 7.40 1.20
CA LEU A 188 -6.98 7.46 -0.24
C LEU A 188 -5.95 6.65 -1.02
N SER A 189 -6.45 5.89 -1.98
CA SER A 189 -5.67 5.28 -3.05
C SER A 189 -6.06 5.93 -4.37
N GLY A 190 -5.11 6.39 -5.17
CA GLY A 190 -5.42 7.05 -6.44
C GLY A 190 -4.22 7.14 -7.36
N ILE A 191 -4.37 7.81 -8.48
CA ILE A 191 -3.26 8.17 -9.37
C ILE A 191 -2.99 9.66 -9.21
N ALA A 192 -1.71 10.00 -9.01
CA ALA A 192 -1.23 11.37 -9.11
C ALA A 192 -0.50 11.56 -10.45
N TYR A 193 -0.90 12.55 -11.24
CA TYR A 193 -0.20 12.97 -12.46
C TYR A 193 0.45 14.35 -12.30
N GLY A 194 1.54 14.64 -13.00
CA GLY A 194 2.15 15.96 -13.14
C GLY A 194 2.49 16.68 -11.84
N HIS A 195 2.81 15.96 -10.75
CA HIS A 195 3.07 16.58 -9.47
C HIS A 195 4.51 17.13 -9.36
N PRO A 196 4.72 18.41 -9.00
CA PRO A 196 6.07 19.01 -8.96
C PRO A 196 7.05 18.32 -8.00
N GLY A 197 6.56 17.60 -6.99
CA GLY A 197 7.39 16.88 -6.02
C GLY A 197 7.35 15.34 -6.15
N ARG A 198 6.62 14.77 -7.12
CA ARG A 198 6.40 13.32 -7.20
C ARG A 198 6.19 12.86 -8.64
N GLU A 199 6.76 11.71 -8.99
CA GLU A 199 6.52 11.06 -10.28
C GLU A 199 5.07 10.61 -10.43
N ASP A 200 4.61 10.59 -11.68
CA ASP A 200 3.29 10.12 -12.06
C ASP A 200 3.13 8.65 -11.65
N GLY A 201 2.07 8.36 -10.91
CA GLY A 201 2.05 7.07 -10.22
C GLY A 201 0.80 6.81 -9.40
N PRO A 202 0.46 5.52 -9.20
CA PRO A 202 -0.44 5.14 -8.15
C PRO A 202 0.15 5.53 -6.78
N ILE A 203 -0.70 6.02 -5.90
CA ILE A 203 -0.36 6.44 -4.55
C ILE A 203 -1.39 5.90 -3.58
N ILE A 204 -0.92 5.46 -2.41
CA ILE A 204 -1.71 5.28 -1.21
C ILE A 204 -1.21 6.32 -0.22
N THR A 205 -2.14 7.11 0.29
CA THR A 205 -1.86 8.21 1.22
C THR A 205 -1.77 7.70 2.67
N ALA A 206 -1.24 8.53 3.57
CA ALA A 206 -1.40 8.29 5.00
C ALA A 206 -2.89 8.35 5.40
N PRO A 207 -3.25 7.88 6.61
CA PRO A 207 -4.63 7.98 7.08
C PRO A 207 -5.19 9.41 6.97
N ILE A 208 -6.47 9.48 6.62
CA ILE A 208 -7.17 10.74 6.44
C ILE A 208 -7.44 11.36 7.81
N ARG A 209 -6.94 12.57 8.01
CA ARG A 209 -7.24 13.38 9.18
C ARG A 209 -8.50 14.23 8.96
N TYR A 210 -8.58 14.85 7.78
CA TYR A 210 -9.70 15.70 7.39
C TYR A 210 -9.90 15.62 5.87
N ARG A 211 -11.15 15.68 5.40
CA ARG A 211 -11.47 15.58 3.97
C ARG A 211 -12.67 16.44 3.61
N THR A 212 -12.62 17.05 2.43
CA THR A 212 -13.74 17.66 1.71
C THR A 212 -13.89 17.01 0.33
N ASP A 213 -14.79 17.53 -0.51
CA ASP A 213 -14.95 17.05 -1.87
C ASP A 213 -13.78 17.43 -2.79
N THR A 214 -13.01 18.45 -2.44
CA THR A 214 -11.98 19.06 -3.31
C THR A 214 -10.56 18.94 -2.75
N TRP A 215 -10.40 18.57 -1.47
CA TRP A 215 -9.09 18.41 -0.85
C TRP A 215 -9.14 17.49 0.38
N MET A 216 -7.99 17.05 0.86
CA MET A 216 -7.86 16.37 2.14
C MET A 216 -6.54 16.69 2.83
N GLU A 217 -6.53 16.54 4.14
CA GLU A 217 -5.32 16.51 4.98
C GLU A 217 -5.16 15.10 5.58
N THR A 218 -3.93 14.64 5.58
CA THR A 218 -3.52 13.36 6.17
C THR A 218 -2.95 13.55 7.56
N ASP A 219 -2.87 12.48 8.34
CA ASP A 219 -2.35 12.54 9.73
C ASP A 219 -0.89 13.01 9.83
N ASP A 220 -0.09 12.85 8.76
CA ASP A 220 1.26 13.38 8.67
C ASP A 220 1.32 14.85 8.18
N GLY A 221 0.16 15.50 8.10
CA GLY A 221 0.01 16.92 7.75
C GLY A 221 0.13 17.22 6.26
N VAL A 222 0.11 16.20 5.39
CA VAL A 222 0.19 16.41 3.94
C VAL A 222 -1.19 16.73 3.38
N LEU A 223 -1.27 17.85 2.67
CA LEU A 223 -2.46 18.28 1.94
C LEU A 223 -2.47 17.66 0.54
N TYR A 224 -3.58 17.03 0.18
CA TYR A 224 -3.86 16.56 -1.17
C TYR A 224 -5.02 17.33 -1.77
N LEU A 225 -4.91 17.66 -3.05
CA LEU A 225 -6.03 18.14 -3.85
C LEU A 225 -6.73 16.95 -4.48
N LEU A 226 -8.06 16.95 -4.46
CA LEU A 226 -8.87 15.83 -4.92
C LEU A 226 -9.49 16.17 -6.27
N GLY A 227 -9.23 15.32 -7.25
CA GLY A 227 -9.98 15.25 -8.48
C GLY A 227 -11.22 14.37 -8.31
N ARG A 228 -11.48 13.50 -9.28
CA ARG A 228 -12.70 12.69 -9.28
C ARG A 228 -12.55 11.47 -8.37
N MET A 229 -13.54 11.26 -7.50
CA MET A 229 -13.68 9.97 -6.84
C MET A 229 -13.96 8.91 -7.91
N ALA A 230 -13.14 7.86 -7.95
CA ALA A 230 -13.48 6.64 -8.66
C ALA A 230 -14.71 6.06 -7.98
N GLU A 231 -15.80 5.96 -8.71
CA GLU A 231 -16.89 5.09 -8.29
C GLU A 231 -16.30 3.68 -8.12
N PRO A 232 -16.64 2.98 -7.02
CA PRO A 232 -16.25 1.59 -6.89
C PRO A 232 -16.73 0.88 -8.15
N GLU A 233 -15.82 0.22 -8.87
CA GLU A 233 -16.25 -0.67 -9.95
C GLU A 233 -17.31 -1.57 -9.35
N ARG A 234 -18.55 -1.45 -9.84
CA ARG A 234 -19.62 -2.37 -9.43
C ARG A 234 -19.00 -3.75 -9.55
N PRO A 235 -19.08 -4.60 -8.51
CA PRO A 235 -18.61 -5.97 -8.64
C PRO A 235 -19.22 -6.49 -9.94
N PRO A 236 -18.45 -7.17 -10.81
CA PRO A 236 -19.00 -7.68 -12.04
C PRO A 236 -20.28 -8.38 -11.64
N ILE A 237 -21.42 -7.89 -12.14
CA ILE A 237 -22.65 -8.66 -12.10
C ILE A 237 -22.18 -9.99 -12.68
N LEU A 238 -22.24 -11.05 -11.87
CA LEU A 238 -22.12 -12.41 -12.35
C LEU A 238 -23.27 -12.53 -13.35
N ASP A 239 -22.99 -12.13 -14.58
CA ASP A 239 -23.97 -12.09 -15.63
C ASP A 239 -24.26 -13.55 -15.90
N GLY A 240 -25.40 -13.96 -15.35
CA GLY A 240 -25.92 -15.29 -15.47
C GLY A 240 -26.13 -15.56 -16.94
N ARG A 241 -25.13 -16.19 -17.57
CA ARG A 241 -25.43 -17.12 -18.66
C ARG A 241 -26.20 -18.29 -18.05
N ARG A 242 -27.52 -18.08 -17.94
CA ARG A 242 -28.51 -19.15 -18.09
C ARG A 242 -28.31 -19.75 -19.48
N GLY A 243 -27.37 -20.69 -19.59
CA GLY A 243 -27.45 -21.74 -20.59
C GLY A 243 -28.66 -22.60 -20.23
N ARG A 244 -29.64 -22.63 -21.13
CA ARG A 244 -30.78 -23.54 -21.07
C ARG A 244 -30.31 -24.98 -20.85
N GLY A 245 -30.91 -25.62 -19.85
CA GLY A 245 -31.33 -27.03 -19.86
C GLY A 245 -30.33 -28.08 -20.34
N ARG A 246 -29.68 -28.74 -19.38
CA ARG A 246 -29.65 -30.21 -19.37
C ARG A 246 -29.77 -30.68 -17.92
N SER A 247 -30.89 -31.35 -17.66
CA SER A 247 -31.20 -32.02 -16.40
C SER A 247 -30.13 -33.09 -16.13
N LEU A 248 -29.54 -33.10 -14.93
CA LEU A 248 -28.60 -34.14 -14.48
C LEU A 248 -29.37 -35.37 -13.96
N LEU A 249 -30.56 -35.63 -14.52
CA LEU A 249 -31.49 -36.68 -14.12
C LEU A 249 -32.28 -37.31 -15.29
N ASP A 250 -31.90 -37.08 -16.55
CA ASP A 250 -32.46 -37.83 -17.69
C ASP A 250 -31.56 -39.02 -18.02
N GLY A 251 -31.71 -40.09 -17.24
CA GLY A 251 -30.99 -41.34 -17.46
C GLY A 251 -31.50 -42.54 -16.66
N LEU A 252 -32.63 -42.43 -15.98
CA LEU A 252 -33.24 -43.55 -15.24
C LEU A 252 -34.66 -43.81 -15.77
N PRO A 253 -34.99 -45.07 -16.13
CA PRO A 253 -36.31 -45.40 -16.63
C PRO A 253 -37.40 -45.22 -15.55
N SER A 254 -38.51 -44.66 -16.01
CA SER A 254 -39.74 -44.38 -15.28
C SER A 254 -40.27 -45.60 -14.52
N VAL A 255 -40.34 -45.51 -13.19
CA VAL A 255 -41.15 -46.40 -12.36
C VAL A 255 -42.28 -45.54 -11.78
N LYS A 256 -43.51 -45.88 -12.15
CA LYS A 256 -44.74 -45.23 -11.66
C LYS A 256 -44.88 -45.42 -10.14
N PRO A 257 -45.36 -44.42 -9.39
CA PRO A 257 -45.77 -44.62 -8.01
C PRO A 257 -47.20 -45.19 -7.97
N ASP A 258 -47.34 -46.42 -7.48
CA ASP A 258 -48.61 -46.94 -7.00
C ASP A 258 -48.82 -46.43 -5.57
N PHE A 259 -49.91 -45.73 -5.35
CA PHE A 259 -50.44 -45.42 -4.02
C PHE A 259 -51.34 -46.58 -3.58
N GLY A 260 -51.00 -47.19 -2.44
CA GLY A 260 -51.87 -48.11 -1.70
C GLY A 260 -51.56 -48.03 -0.20
N PRO A 261 -52.57 -47.91 0.69
CA PRO A 261 -52.38 -47.52 2.10
C PRO A 261 -52.23 -48.74 3.02
N GLY A 262 -51.49 -48.60 4.13
CA GLY A 262 -51.37 -49.63 5.15
C GLY A 262 -50.66 -49.14 6.41
N THR A 263 -51.36 -49.23 7.53
CA THR A 263 -51.13 -48.67 8.87
C THR A 263 -50.09 -49.46 9.71
N PRO A 264 -49.92 -49.26 11.05
CA PRO A 264 -48.70 -48.80 11.72
C PRO A 264 -47.98 -49.88 12.59
N GLY A 265 -46.79 -49.54 13.12
CA GLY A 265 -46.10 -50.25 14.22
C GLY A 265 -44.81 -49.50 14.57
N ALA A 266 -44.64 -49.05 15.83
CA ALA A 266 -43.86 -49.74 16.87
C ALA A 266 -42.35 -49.73 16.55
N ASP A 267 -41.41 -49.26 17.36
CA ASP A 267 -41.32 -49.13 18.81
C ASP A 267 -40.27 -48.07 19.18
N ASP A 268 -40.34 -47.69 20.45
CA ASP A 268 -39.34 -47.02 21.28
C ASP A 268 -37.90 -47.53 21.08
N ASP A 269 -36.93 -46.62 21.19
CA ASP A 269 -35.81 -46.78 22.14
C ASP A 269 -34.87 -45.57 22.07
N LEU A 270 -34.96 -44.71 23.10
CA LEU A 270 -33.94 -43.73 23.44
C LEU A 270 -33.05 -44.33 24.54
N PRO A 271 -31.70 -44.30 24.41
CA PRO A 271 -30.83 -44.65 25.52
C PRO A 271 -30.71 -43.48 26.54
N PRO A 272 -30.45 -43.80 27.81
CA PRO A 272 -30.61 -42.89 28.93
C PRO A 272 -29.43 -41.91 29.09
N VAL A 273 -29.76 -40.75 29.63
CA VAL A 273 -28.81 -39.75 30.13
C VAL A 273 -28.72 -39.93 31.65
N GLU A 274 -27.53 -40.22 32.16
CA GLU A 274 -27.16 -40.04 33.57
C GLU A 274 -25.64 -39.85 33.69
N PRO A 275 -25.14 -39.34 34.83
CA PRO A 275 -25.67 -38.25 35.65
C PRO A 275 -24.70 -37.06 35.77
#